data_AF-A0A944LT88-F1
#
_entry.id   AF-A0A944LT88-F1
#
_cell.length_a   1.000
_cell.length_b   1.000
_cell.length_c   1.000
_cell.angle_alpha   90.00
_cell.angle_beta   90.00
_cell.angle_gamma   90.00
#
_symmetry.space_group_name_H-M   'P 1'
#
loop_
_entity.id
_entity.type
_entity.pdbx_description
1 polymer ?
#
loop_
_entity_poly.entity_id
_entity_poly.type
_entity_poly.pdbx_seq_one_letter_code
_entity_poly.pdbx_strand_id
1 'polypeptide(L)'
;MTYFLEYTIPAASDDAEFEFPHDEINAGTTVPLTQTDAEIVHTPALPARTGIIGATVPEAKLEAEQLITHSRATEAALYFDPSNSLQAGVGTLVATFTEDRGWQDA
;
A
#
# COMPACT_ATOMS: atom_id res chain seq x y z
N MET A 1 -15.72 -11.55 -6.05
CA MET A 1 -15.42 -10.16 -6.47
C MET A 1 -14.00 -9.85 -6.03
N THR A 2 -13.33 -8.87 -6.64
CA THR A 2 -11.97 -8.48 -6.27
C THR A 2 -11.98 -7.01 -5.88
N TYR A 3 -11.48 -6.73 -4.69
CA TYR A 3 -11.30 -5.37 -4.19
C TYR A 3 -9.81 -5.09 -3.99
N PHE A 4 -9.44 -3.82 -4.00
CA PHE A 4 -8.11 -3.37 -3.63
C PHE A 4 -8.21 -2.29 -2.59
N LEU A 5 -7.43 -2.46 -1.52
CA LEU A 5 -7.17 -1.45 -0.53
C LEU A 5 -5.94 -0.65 -0.95
N GLU A 6 -6.09 0.65 -1.11
CA GLU A 6 -4.98 1.60 -1.26
C GLU A 6 -4.80 2.40 0.01
N TYR A 7 -3.57 2.48 0.50
CA TYR A 7 -3.22 3.14 1.75
C TYR A 7 -1.74 3.47 1.78
N THR A 8 -1.35 4.30 2.75
CA THR A 8 0.04 4.70 2.93
C THR A 8 0.51 4.23 4.29
N ILE A 9 1.63 3.51 4.33
CA ILE A 9 2.28 3.00 5.54
C ILE A 9 3.28 4.06 6.00
N PRO A 10 3.04 4.79 7.09
CA PRO A 10 4.02 5.73 7.62
C PRO A 10 5.21 4.99 8.26
N ALA A 11 6.39 5.62 8.25
CA ALA A 11 7.54 5.15 9.00
C ALA A 11 7.21 5.07 10.51
N ALA A 12 7.89 4.18 11.24
CA ALA A 12 7.74 4.09 12.70
C ALA A 12 8.27 5.37 13.36
N SER A 13 7.71 5.76 14.51
CA SER A 13 8.13 6.97 15.24
C SER A 13 9.61 7.00 15.63
N ASP A 14 10.25 5.84 15.72
CA ASP A 14 11.66 5.66 16.08
C ASP A 14 12.55 5.31 14.86
N ASP A 15 11.97 5.08 13.67
CA ASP A 15 12.72 4.83 12.44
C ASP A 15 12.89 6.13 11.65
N ALA A 16 14.14 6.40 11.24
CA ALA A 16 14.45 7.45 10.29
C ALA A 16 14.09 6.98 8.88
N GLU A 17 12.80 7.07 8.53
CA GLU A 17 12.29 6.82 7.17
C GLU A 17 12.51 5.37 6.68
N PHE A 18 11.96 5.05 5.51
CA PHE A 18 12.26 3.80 4.81
C PHE A 18 13.43 4.02 3.86
N GLU A 19 14.36 3.08 3.82
CA GLU A 19 15.57 3.16 3.00
C GLU A 19 15.57 2.09 1.92
N PHE A 20 15.79 2.52 0.67
CA PHE A 20 15.86 1.62 -0.49
C PHE A 20 17.15 1.87 -1.28
N PRO A 21 17.98 0.84 -1.51
CA PRO A 21 19.08 0.97 -2.46
C PRO A 21 18.51 1.10 -3.88
N HIS A 22 18.91 2.15 -4.58
CA HIS A 22 18.54 2.45 -5.96
C HIS A 22 19.79 2.42 -6.83
N ASP A 23 19.84 1.48 -7.77
CA ASP A 23 20.97 1.27 -8.69
C ASP A 23 20.47 1.34 -10.14
N GLU A 24 20.67 2.49 -10.78
CA GLU A 24 20.33 2.67 -12.20
C GLU A 24 21.32 1.98 -13.15
N ILE A 25 22.54 1.72 -12.70
CA ILE A 25 23.61 1.15 -13.53
C ILE A 25 23.35 -0.34 -13.77
N ASN A 26 22.90 -1.06 -12.75
CA ASN A 26 22.67 -2.50 -12.78
C ASN A 26 21.18 -2.88 -12.78
N ALA A 27 20.33 -2.05 -13.39
CA ALA A 27 18.88 -2.26 -13.43
C ALA A 27 18.51 -3.67 -13.97
N GLY A 28 17.63 -4.37 -13.23
CA GLY A 28 17.13 -5.69 -13.62
C GLY A 28 18.03 -6.88 -13.27
N THR A 29 19.14 -6.66 -12.55
CA THR A 29 20.05 -7.72 -12.09
C THR A 29 20.19 -7.70 -10.56
N THR A 30 20.32 -8.87 -9.93
CA THR A 30 20.61 -8.97 -8.50
C THR A 30 22.10 -8.78 -8.25
N VAL A 31 22.48 -7.69 -7.59
CA VAL A 31 23.87 -7.39 -7.19
C VAL A 31 23.95 -7.28 -5.67
N PRO A 32 24.92 -7.94 -5.01
CA PRO A 32 25.16 -7.72 -3.58
C PRO A 32 25.47 -6.26 -3.27
N LEU A 33 24.89 -5.71 -2.20
CA LEU A 33 25.11 -4.31 -1.80
C LEU A 33 26.58 -3.97 -1.51
N THR A 34 27.40 -4.96 -1.12
CA THR A 34 28.85 -4.76 -0.94
C THR A 34 29.63 -4.60 -2.24
N GLN A 35 28.98 -4.79 -3.39
CA GLN A 35 29.57 -4.77 -4.73
C GLN A 35 29.01 -3.64 -5.61
N THR A 36 28.17 -2.77 -5.06
CA THR A 36 27.61 -1.60 -5.75
C THR A 36 27.68 -0.38 -4.83
N ASP A 37 27.83 0.80 -5.43
CA ASP A 37 27.73 2.10 -4.75
C ASP A 37 26.34 2.70 -5.00
N ALA A 38 25.31 1.88 -4.77
CA ALA A 38 23.93 2.25 -5.00
C ALA A 38 23.52 3.41 -4.09
N GLU A 39 22.84 4.40 -4.65
CA GLU A 39 22.30 5.51 -3.86
C GLU A 39 21.19 4.99 -2.93
N ILE A 40 21.11 5.52 -1.72
CA ILE A 40 20.01 5.19 -0.80
C ILE A 40 18.92 6.24 -0.95
N VAL A 41 17.74 5.78 -1.35
CA VAL A 41 16.53 6.59 -1.40
C VAL A 41 15.82 6.46 -0.06
N HIS A 42 15.60 7.59 0.60
CA HIS A 42 14.85 7.68 1.84
C HIS A 42 13.42 8.16 1.55
N THR A 43 12.41 7.55 2.18
CA THR A 43 11.02 8.01 2.08
C THR A 43 10.31 7.90 3.42
N PRO A 44 9.53 8.92 3.83
CA PRO A 44 8.83 8.90 5.11
C PRO A 44 7.64 7.93 5.13
N ALA A 45 7.21 7.41 3.98
CA ALA A 45 6.08 6.51 3.88
C ALA A 45 6.12 5.59 2.66
N LEU A 46 5.41 4.46 2.72
CA LEU A 46 5.26 3.51 1.62
C LEU A 46 3.83 3.48 1.09
N PRO A 47 3.61 3.74 -0.20
CA PRO A 47 2.32 3.46 -0.82
C PRO A 47 2.13 1.94 -0.91
N ALA A 48 0.95 1.48 -0.51
CA ALA A 48 0.57 0.07 -0.55
C ALA A 48 -0.76 -0.10 -1.29
N ARG A 49 -0.84 -1.16 -2.10
CA ARG A 49 -2.07 -1.61 -2.75
C ARG A 49 -2.23 -3.11 -2.51
N THR A 50 -3.24 -3.49 -1.73
CA THR A 50 -3.45 -4.88 -1.31
C THR A 50 -4.76 -5.42 -1.89
N GLY A 51 -4.68 -6.56 -2.59
CA GLY A 51 -5.86 -7.22 -3.14
C GLY A 51 -6.62 -8.05 -2.10
N ILE A 52 -7.95 -7.90 -2.08
CA ILE A 52 -8.89 -8.66 -1.26
C ILE A 52 -9.82 -9.43 -2.20
N ILE A 53 -9.58 -10.74 -2.32
CA ILE A 53 -10.19 -11.60 -3.34
C ILE A 53 -11.33 -12.42 -2.75
N GLY A 54 -12.43 -12.56 -3.50
CA GLY A 54 -13.52 -13.45 -3.14
C GLY A 54 -14.50 -12.88 -2.11
N ALA A 55 -14.31 -11.64 -1.68
CA ALA A 55 -15.14 -10.97 -0.68
C ALA A 55 -16.38 -10.29 -1.28
N THR A 56 -17.40 -10.04 -0.45
CA THR A 56 -18.43 -9.01 -0.63
C THR A 56 -17.93 -7.65 -0.15
N VAL A 57 -18.67 -6.56 -0.39
CA VAL A 57 -18.25 -5.22 0.11
C VAL A 57 -18.06 -5.18 1.63
N PRO A 58 -19.00 -5.68 2.47
CA PRO A 58 -18.81 -5.65 3.93
C PRO A 58 -17.62 -6.49 4.40
N GLU A 59 -17.40 -7.67 3.80
CA GLU A 59 -16.24 -8.51 4.09
C GLU A 59 -14.93 -7.82 3.69
N ALA A 60 -14.91 -7.16 2.52
CA ALA A 60 -13.73 -6.43 2.07
C ALA A 60 -13.36 -5.25 2.99
N LYS A 61 -14.36 -4.53 3.51
CA LYS A 61 -14.15 -3.48 4.51
C LYS A 61 -13.57 -4.03 5.82
N LEU A 62 -14.10 -5.16 6.29
CA LEU A 62 -13.61 -5.81 7.52
C LEU A 62 -12.15 -6.27 7.39
N GLU A 63 -11.80 -6.93 6.30
CA GLU A 63 -10.41 -7.35 6.04
C GLU A 63 -9.49 -6.15 5.86
N ALA A 64 -9.96 -5.10 5.17
CA ALA A 64 -9.21 -3.87 5.00
C ALA A 64 -8.91 -3.17 6.33
N GLU A 65 -9.84 -3.14 7.29
CA GLU A 65 -9.59 -2.58 8.62
C GLU A 65 -8.46 -3.30 9.38
N GLN A 66 -8.36 -4.63 9.25
CA GLN A 66 -7.25 -5.38 9.85
C GLN A 66 -5.91 -4.92 9.27
N LEU A 67 -5.84 -4.75 7.95
CA LEU A 67 -4.63 -4.28 7.26
C LEU A 67 -4.25 -2.84 7.66
N ILE A 68 -5.23 -1.94 7.73
CA ILE A 68 -5.04 -0.54 8.15
C ILE A 68 -4.50 -0.51 9.59
N THR A 69 -5.15 -1.23 10.51
CA THR A 69 -4.79 -1.28 11.94
C THR A 69 -3.35 -1.76 12.13
N HIS A 70 -2.91 -2.75 11.34
CA HIS A 70 -1.55 -3.30 11.45
C HIS A 70 -0.48 -2.51 10.68
N SER A 71 -0.87 -1.53 9.86
CA SER A 71 0.05 -0.72 9.05
C SER A 71 0.25 0.70 9.56
N ARG A 72 -0.44 1.12 10.63
CA ARG A 72 -0.45 2.50 11.15
C ARG A 72 -0.99 3.53 10.15
N ALA A 73 -1.62 3.09 9.07
CA ALA A 73 -2.26 3.99 8.13
C ALA A 73 -3.47 4.65 8.80
N THR A 74 -3.63 5.96 8.61
CA THR A 74 -4.75 6.73 9.14
C THR A 74 -5.85 6.95 8.11
N GLU A 75 -5.54 6.71 6.84
CA GLU A 75 -6.45 6.85 5.70
C GLU A 75 -6.26 5.71 4.69
N ALA A 76 -7.35 5.35 4.03
CA ALA A 76 -7.33 4.35 2.96
C ALA A 76 -8.50 4.53 1.98
N ALA A 77 -8.40 3.90 0.81
CA ALA A 77 -9.44 3.84 -0.19
C ALA A 77 -9.65 2.39 -0.65
N LEU A 78 -10.91 1.96 -0.72
CA LEU A 78 -11.31 0.64 -1.19
C LEU A 78 -11.88 0.75 -2.60
N TYR A 79 -11.28 0.04 -3.54
CA TYR A 79 -11.70 0.00 -4.93
C TYR A 79 -12.25 -1.38 -5.27
N PHE A 80 -13.34 -1.44 -6.04
CA PHE A 80 -13.74 -2.64 -6.75
C PHE A 80 -13.01 -2.70 -8.09
N ASP A 81 -12.19 -3.73 -8.29
CA ASP A 81 -11.41 -3.89 -9.52
C ASP A 81 -11.44 -5.36 -10.00
N PRO A 82 -12.32 -5.71 -10.94
CA PRO A 82 -12.40 -7.05 -11.50
C PRO A 82 -11.20 -7.40 -12.40
N SER A 83 -10.39 -6.41 -12.81
CA SER A 83 -9.21 -6.64 -13.66
C SER A 83 -7.99 -7.14 -12.90
N ASN A 84 -8.05 -7.13 -11.56
CA ASN A 84 -6.96 -7.55 -10.68
C ASN A 84 -5.66 -6.75 -10.89
N SER A 85 -5.75 -5.44 -11.05
CA SER A 85 -4.62 -4.56 -11.34
C SER A 85 -3.92 -4.09 -10.05
N LEU A 86 -2.58 -4.16 -10.05
CA LEU A 86 -1.73 -3.56 -9.03
C LEU A 86 -1.42 -2.09 -9.30
N GLN A 87 -1.89 -1.53 -10.41
CA GLN A 87 -1.71 -0.11 -10.70
C GLN A 87 -2.61 0.74 -9.79
N ALA A 88 -2.02 1.80 -9.23
CA ALA A 88 -2.72 2.73 -8.36
C ALA A 88 -3.92 3.41 -9.07
N GLY A 89 -4.99 3.65 -8.32
CA GLY A 89 -6.23 4.28 -8.79
C GLY A 89 -7.08 3.44 -9.75
N VAL A 90 -6.69 2.19 -10.05
CA VAL A 90 -7.48 1.33 -10.93
C VAL A 90 -8.67 0.74 -10.19
N GLY A 91 -9.84 0.78 -10.84
CA GLY A 91 -11.09 0.25 -10.32
C GLY A 91 -12.13 1.35 -10.09
N THR A 92 -13.26 0.96 -9.50
CA THR A 92 -14.30 1.88 -9.04
C THR A 92 -14.14 2.11 -7.55
N LEU A 93 -14.01 3.36 -7.10
CA LEU A 93 -13.98 3.68 -5.68
C LEU A 93 -15.31 3.26 -5.04
N VAL A 94 -15.22 2.46 -3.98
CA VAL A 94 -16.37 1.92 -3.24
C VAL A 94 -16.54 2.67 -1.92
N ALA A 95 -15.43 2.87 -1.22
CA ALA A 95 -15.44 3.55 0.07
C ALA A 95 -14.07 4.17 0.38
N THR A 96 -14.07 5.16 1.25
CA THR A 96 -12.86 5.75 1.86
C THR A 96 -12.88 5.50 3.36
N PHE A 97 -11.72 5.37 3.97
CA PHE A 97 -11.55 5.19 5.41
C PHE A 97 -10.74 6.36 5.97
N THR A 98 -11.18 6.91 7.09
CA THR A 98 -10.34 7.76 7.95
C THR A 98 -10.45 7.27 9.39
N GLU A 99 -9.35 7.26 10.15
CA GLU A 99 -9.30 6.73 11.53
C GLU A 99 -10.38 7.34 12.45
N ASP A 100 -10.71 8.61 12.23
CA ASP A 100 -11.69 9.37 13.01
C ASP A 100 -13.16 9.06 12.67
N ARG A 101 -13.46 8.59 11.45
CA ARG A 101 -14.83 8.44 10.93
C ARG A 101 -15.16 7.04 10.44
N GLY A 102 -14.18 6.15 10.33
CA GLY A 102 -14.32 4.82 9.74
C GLY A 102 -14.61 4.88 8.24
N TRP A 103 -15.28 3.85 7.72
CA TRP A 103 -15.64 3.78 6.30
C TRP A 103 -16.77 4.73 5.91
N GLN A 104 -16.57 5.41 4.79
CA GLN A 104 -17.53 6.28 4.13
C GLN A 104 -17.74 5.77 2.69
N ASP A 105 -18.99 5.42 2.36
CA ASP A 105 -19.34 4.99 1.00
C ASP A 105 -19.19 6.14 0.00
N ALA A 106 -18.76 5.81 -1.21
CA ALA A 106 -18.59 6.75 -2.32
C ALA A 106 -19.91 7.16 -2.99
#